data_AF-A0A2D6MET5-F1
#
_entry.id   AF-A0A2D6MET5-F1
#
_cell.length_a   1.000
_cell.length_b   1.000
_cell.length_c   1.000
_cell.angle_alpha   90.00
_cell.angle_beta   90.00
_cell.angle_gamma   90.00
#
_symmetry.space_group_name_H-M   'P 1'
#
loop_
_entity.id
_entity.type
_entity.pdbx_description
1 polymer ?
#
loop_
_entity_poly.entity_id
_entity_poly.type
_entity_poly.pdbx_seq_one_letter_code
_entity_poly.pdbx_strand_id
1 'polypeptide(L)' 'MPRNRKTQTDIILELLEQGLKVNPQMALNRCGCFRLAAVIYDLRHKRGYDIKMNKVKSYTGNLYAEYELMPTA' A
#
# COMPACT_ATOMS: atom_id res chain seq x y z
N MET A 1 23.79 -13.81 12.63
CA MET A 1 22.31 -13.79 12.77
C MET A 1 21.73 -13.01 11.61
N PRO A 2 20.83 -13.55 10.77
CA PRO A 2 20.23 -12.77 9.70
C PRO A 2 19.34 -11.67 10.31
N ARG A 3 19.51 -10.44 9.84
CA ARG A 3 18.72 -9.28 10.28
C ARG A 3 17.33 -9.42 9.66
N ASN A 4 16.35 -9.90 10.43
CA ASN A 4 14.96 -10.04 10.01
C ASN A 4 14.33 -8.63 9.84
N ARG A 5 14.67 -7.96 8.74
CA ARG A 5 14.20 -6.60 8.46
C ARG A 5 13.09 -6.70 7.41
N LYS A 6 11.84 -6.51 7.85
CA LYS A 6 10.68 -6.43 6.95
C LYS A 6 10.95 -5.37 5.86
N THR A 7 10.68 -5.73 4.61
CA THR A 7 10.82 -4.78 3.50
C THR A 7 9.66 -3.78 3.50
N GLN A 8 9.79 -2.67 2.77
CA GLN A 8 8.67 -1.74 2.58
C GLN A 8 7.45 -2.43 1.96
N THR A 9 7.67 -3.37 1.03
CA THR A 9 6.62 -4.18 0.40
C THR A 9 5.88 -5.03 1.42
N ASP A 10 6.60 -5.70 2.33
CA ASP A 10 5.97 -6.56 3.34
C ASP A 10 5.19 -5.74 4.36
N ILE A 11 5.67 -4.55 4.74
CA ILE A 11 4.93 -3.64 5.63
C ILE A 11 3.66 -3.12 4.95
N ILE A 12 3.73 -2.74 3.67
CA ILE A 12 2.55 -2.27 2.93
C ILE A 12 1.52 -3.40 2.78
N LEU A 13 1.98 -4.61 2.49
CA LEU A 13 1.12 -5.78 2.40
C LEU A 13 0.42 -6.07 3.73
N GLU A 14 1.14 -6.08 4.85
CA GLU A 14 0.57 -6.31 6.18
C GLU A 14 -0.52 -5.28 6.53
N LEU A 15 -0.33 -4.01 6.16
CA LEU A 15 -1.36 -2.98 6.35
C LEU A 15 -2.61 -3.28 5.50
N LEU A 16 -2.42 -3.69 4.25
CA LEU A 16 -3.52 -4.05 3.34
C LEU A 16 -4.28 -5.29 3.83
N GLU A 17 -3.57 -6.31 4.32
CA GLU A 17 -4.13 -7.54 4.89
C GLU A 17 -4.92 -7.30 6.19
N GLN A 18 -4.56 -6.26 6.96
CA GLN A 18 -5.33 -5.78 8.10
C GLN A 18 -6.63 -5.05 7.70
N GLY A 19 -6.92 -4.93 6.39
CA GLY A 19 -8.06 -4.18 5.87
C GLY A 19 -7.85 -2.67 5.92
N LEU A 20 -6.63 -2.19 6.15
CA LEU A 20 -6.33 -0.77 6.13
C LEU A 20 -6.17 -0.27 4.70
N LYS A 21 -6.66 0.95 4.50
CA LYS A 21 -6.46 1.72 3.28
C LYS A 21 -5.09 2.39 3.32
N VAL A 22 -4.25 2.08 2.34
CA VAL A 22 -2.90 2.63 2.25
C VAL A 22 -2.86 3.75 1.22
N ASN A 23 -2.42 4.93 1.63
CA ASN A 23 -2.17 6.07 0.76
C ASN A 23 -0.67 6.49 0.82
N PRO A 24 -0.18 7.36 -0.08
CA PRO A 24 1.22 7.75 -0.11
C PRO A 24 1.75 8.33 1.21
N GLN A 25 0.92 9.11 1.91
CA GLN A 25 1.28 9.71 3.19
C GLN A 25 1.45 8.65 4.28
N MET A 26 0.55 7.67 4.34
CA MET A 26 0.62 6.56 5.28
C MET A 26 1.84 5.67 4.99
N ALA A 27 2.11 5.36 3.72
CA ALA A 27 3.28 4.59 3.32
C ALA A 27 4.60 5.28 3.69
N LEU A 28 4.67 6.60 3.50
CA LEU A 28 5.79 7.43 3.93
C LEU A 28 5.95 7.38 5.46
N ASN A 29 4.88 7.59 6.22
CA ASN A 29 4.93 7.63 7.68
C ASN A 29 5.25 6.27 8.32
N ARG A 30 4.79 5.17 7.73
CA ARG A 30 4.95 3.82 8.29
C ARG A 30 6.30 3.19 7.96
N CYS A 31 6.80 3.39 6.74
CA CYS A 31 8.01 2.70 6.28
C CYS A 31 8.93 3.53 5.36
N GLY A 32 8.67 4.84 5.23
CA GLY A 32 9.48 5.72 4.38
C GLY A 32 9.32 5.45 2.89
N CYS A 33 8.19 4.90 2.44
CA CYS A 33 8.01 4.51 1.04
C CYS A 33 7.52 5.68 0.18
N PHE A 34 8.41 6.21 -0.66
CA PHE A 34 8.09 7.27 -1.63
C PHE A 34 7.46 6.73 -2.93
N ARG A 35 7.62 5.42 -3.21
CA ARG A 35 7.18 4.77 -4.46
C ARG A 35 6.05 3.77 -4.23
N LEU A 36 5.01 4.17 -3.49
CA LEU A 36 3.87 3.31 -3.18
C LEU A 36 3.27 2.65 -4.42
N ALA A 37 3.08 3.40 -5.51
CA ALA A 37 2.51 2.86 -6.75
C ALA A 37 3.32 1.70 -7.34
N ALA A 38 4.66 1.73 -7.24
CA ALA A 38 5.51 0.64 -7.71
C ALA A 38 5.40 -0.60 -6.80
N VAL A 39 5.28 -0.39 -5.49
CA VAL A 39 5.04 -1.49 -4.54
C VAL A 39 3.70 -2.15 -4.81
N ILE A 40 2.63 -1.37 -5.01
CA ILE A 40 1.30 -1.91 -5.35
C ILE A 40 1.33 -2.65 -6.68
N TYR A 41 2.07 -2.15 -7.68
CA TYR A 41 2.26 -2.84 -8.96
C TYR A 41 2.90 -4.22 -8.74
N ASP A 42 3.96 -4.31 -7.94
CA ASP A 42 4.60 -5.57 -7.62
C ASP A 42 3.67 -6.52 -6.84
N LEU A 43 2.89 -6.01 -5.90
CA LEU A 43 1.91 -6.82 -5.16
C LEU A 43 0.84 -7.40 -6.08
N ARG A 44 0.34 -6.62 -7.04
CA ARG A 44 -0.65 -7.08 -8.04
C ARG A 44 -0.07 -8.08 -9.02
N HIS A 45 1.05 -7.74 -9.66
CA HIS A 45 1.53 -8.49 -10.82
C HIS A 45 2.53 -9.59 -10.47
N LYS A 46 3.35 -9.42 -9.42
CA LYS A 46 4.34 -10.42 -9.02
C LYS A 46 3.82 -11.33 -7.92
N ARG A 47 3.00 -10.82 -7.00
CA ARG A 47 2.47 -11.60 -5.87
C ARG A 47 1.00 -11.99 -6.02
N GLY A 48 0.27 -11.45 -7.01
CA GLY A 48 -1.09 -11.88 -7.34
C GLY A 48 -2.18 -11.36 -6.40
N TYR A 49 -1.91 -10.32 -5.60
CA TYR A 49 -2.91 -9.73 -4.72
C TYR A 49 -3.92 -8.89 -5.50
N ASP A 50 -5.21 -9.07 -5.21
CA ASP A 50 -6.25 -8.20 -5.73
C ASP A 50 -6.38 -6.94 -4.88
N ILE A 51 -5.79 -5.85 -5.36
CA ILE A 51 -5.76 -4.56 -4.67
C ILE A 51 -6.53 -3.57 -5.53
N LYS A 52 -7.54 -2.90 -4.99
CA LYS A 52 -8.24 -1.82 -5.68
C LYS A 52 -7.57 -0.48 -5.43
N MET A 53 -7.65 0.41 -6.43
CA MET A 53 -7.22 1.80 -6.30
C MET A 53 -8.44 2.71 -6.38
N ASN A 54 -8.57 3.61 -5.41
CA ASN A 54 -9.55 4.69 -5.40
C ASN A 54 -8.81 6.03 -5.50
N LYS A 55 -9.42 7.00 -6.19
CA LYS A 55 -8.96 8.39 -6.18
C LYS A 55 -9.77 9.14 -5.14
N VAL A 56 -9.10 9.66 -4.11
CA VAL A 56 -9.72 10.38 -3.00
C VAL A 56 -9.35 11.85 -3.09
N LYS A 57 -10.33 12.74 -2.86
CA LYS A 57 -10.10 14.19 -2.80
C LYS A 57 -9.73 14.58 -1.38
N SER A 58 -8.62 15.28 -1.21
CA SER A 58 -8.23 15.86 0.08
C SER A 58 -9.09 17.06 0.43
N TYR A 59 -9.02 17.49 1.68
CA TYR A 59 -9.65 18.72 2.16
C TYR A 59 -9.14 19.98 1.42
N THR A 60 -7.91 19.96 0.90
CA THR A 60 -7.34 21.07 0.10
C THR A 60 -7.77 21.02 -1.37
N GLY A 61 -8.55 20.01 -1.76
CA GLY A 61 -9.02 19.83 -3.13
C GLY A 61 -8.08 19.00 -4.03
N ASN A 62 -6.92 18.61 -3.55
CA ASN A 62 -5.98 17.77 -4.30
C ASN A 62 -6.46 16.31 -4.34
N LEU A 63 -6.21 15.61 -5.44
CA LEU A 63 -6.53 14.18 -5.54
C LEU A 63 -5.32 13.32 -5.17
N TYR A 64 -5.55 12.26 -4.41
CA TYR A 64 -4.54 11.26 -4.09
C TYR A 64 -5.07 9.84 -4.28
N ALA A 65 -4.14 8.90 -4.40
CA ALA A 65 -4.44 7.48 -4.53
C ALA A 65 -4.61 6.83 -3.15
N GLU A 66 -5.63 6.00 -3.01
CA GLU A 66 -5.84 5.12 -1.86
C GLU A 66 -5.98 3.69 -2.37
N TYR A 67 -5.32 2.75 -1.69
CA TYR A 67 -5.29 1.35 -2.06
C TYR A 67 -5.87 0.50 -0.94
N GLU A 68 -6.67 -0.51 -1.28
CA GLU A 68 -7.27 -1.44 -0.34
C GLU A 68 -7.23 -2.86 -0.93
N LEU A 69 -7.03 -3.87 -0.06
CA LEU A 69 -7.12 -5.26 -0.47
C LEU A 69 -8.59 -5.62 -0.67
N MET A 70 -8.90 -6.29 -1.79
CA MET A 70 -10.23 -6.85 -1.97
C MET A 70 -10.40 -8.08 -1.07
N PRO A 71 -11.51 -8.20 -0.34
CA PRO A 71 -11.81 -9.43 0.36
C PRO A 71 -11.98 -10.55 -0.68
N THR A 72 -11.22 -11.63 -0.51
CA THR A 72 -11.44 -12.86 -1.25
C THR A 72 -12.82 -13.39 -0.85
N ALA A 73 -13.72 -13.52 -1.83
CA ALA A 73 -15.08 -14.03 -1.64
C ALA A 73 -15.11 -15.50 -1.18
#